data_AF-A0A2N2S2P8-F1
#
_entry.id   AF-A0A2N2S2P8-F1
#
_cell.length_a   1.000
_cell.length_b   1.000
_cell.length_c   1.000
_cell.angle_alpha   90.00
_cell.angle_beta   90.00
_cell.angle_gamma   90.00
#
_symmetry.space_group_name_H-M   'P 1'
#
loop_
_entity.id
_entity.type
_entity.pdbx_description
1 polymer ?
#
loop_
_entity_poly.entity_id
_entity_poly.type
_entity_poly.pdbx_seq_one_letter_code
_entity_poly.pdbx_strand_id
1 'polypeptide(L)'
;MEIPQTLSKASRYTSMNGVIYMAFGALMLIMPDVVRNIYMEPAFVGREEGLVRLVGMMLAIVGCFYFFGGRSGAKQIVAAAILDRIIIVPAVLVPLGVLGVFPHLLFSFAVLDPALAIGAWFFLQNEN
;
A
#
# COMPACT_ATOMS: atom_id res chain seq x y z
N MET A 1 35.09 4.80 -7.34
CA MET A 1 34.29 4.39 -6.17
C MET A 1 33.26 5.48 -5.95
N GLU A 2 32.03 5.29 -6.43
CA GLU A 2 30.95 6.22 -6.12
C GLU A 2 30.63 6.10 -4.63
N ILE A 3 30.71 7.22 -3.93
CA ILE A 3 30.33 7.35 -2.53
C ILE A 3 28.87 6.90 -2.43
N PRO A 4 28.50 5.97 -1.51
CA PRO A 4 27.11 5.55 -1.42
C PRO A 4 26.27 6.78 -1.08
N GLN A 5 25.42 7.19 -2.01
CA GLN A 5 24.47 8.27 -1.72
C GLN A 5 23.60 7.78 -0.58
N THR A 6 23.76 8.39 0.59
CA THR A 6 22.93 8.10 1.75
C THR A 6 21.50 8.39 1.35
N LEU A 7 20.68 7.35 1.20
CA LEU A 7 19.26 7.47 0.85
C LEU A 7 18.62 8.49 1.78
N SER A 8 17.84 9.41 1.21
CA SER A 8 17.07 10.34 2.01
C SER A 8 16.12 9.56 2.94
N LYS A 9 15.83 10.10 4.12
CA LYS A 9 14.89 9.54 5.08
C LYS A 9 13.53 9.25 4.44
N ALA A 10 13.03 10.13 3.56
CA ALA A 10 11.79 9.95 2.81
C ALA A 10 11.87 8.75 1.86
N SER A 11 12.99 8.63 1.13
CA SER A 11 13.28 7.51 0.25
C SER A 11 13.37 6.18 1.02
N ARG A 12 14.08 6.15 2.16
CA ARG A 12 14.18 4.97 3.03
C ARG A 12 12.82 4.57 3.62
N TYR A 13 12.02 5.54 4.06
CA TYR A 13 10.68 5.30 4.57
C TYR A 13 9.76 4.73 3.49
N THR A 14 9.83 5.26 2.27
CA THR A 14 9.07 4.76 1.11
C THR A 14 9.47 3.34 0.74
N SER A 15 10.77 3.02 0.75
CA SER A 15 11.24 1.66 0.53
C SER A 15 10.75 0.69 1.62
N MET A 16 10.70 1.13 2.88
CA MET A 16 10.19 0.29 3.98
C MET A 16 8.68 0.04 3.84
N ASN A 17 7.90 1.06 3.45
CA ASN A 17 6.51 0.87 3.08
C ASN A 17 6.37 -0.15 1.94
N GLY A 18 7.24 -0.11 0.93
CA GLY A 18 7.26 -1.10 -0.14
C GLY A 18 7.38 -2.54 0.37
N VAL A 19 8.26 -2.79 1.34
CA VAL A 19 8.41 -4.13 1.96
C VAL A 19 7.15 -4.55 2.71
N ILE A 20 6.53 -3.62 3.45
CA ILE A 20 5.27 -3.88 4.17
C ILE A 20 4.16 -4.25 3.17
N TYR A 21 4.05 -3.52 2.06
CA TYR A 21 3.05 -3.76 1.02
C TYR A 21 3.27 -5.10 0.32
N MET A 22 4.52 -5.46 0.03
CA MET A 22 4.87 -6.78 -0.49
C MET A 22 4.50 -7.90 0.48
N ALA A 23 4.79 -7.73 1.78
CA ALA A 23 4.47 -8.72 2.80
C ALA A 23 2.96 -8.93 2.95
N PHE A 24 2.18 -7.85 3.07
CA PHE A 24 0.72 -7.92 3.14
C PHE A 24 0.11 -8.47 1.84
N GLY A 25 0.61 -8.02 0.69
CA GLY A 25 0.17 -8.50 -0.61
C GLY A 25 0.41 -10.00 -0.79
N ALA A 26 1.61 -10.48 -0.43
CA ALA A 26 1.94 -11.90 -0.45
C ALA A 26 1.10 -12.71 0.54
N LEU A 27 0.83 -12.17 1.73
CA LEU A 27 -0.03 -12.80 2.73
C LEU A 27 -1.44 -13.00 2.20
N MET A 28 -2.05 -11.97 1.59
CA MET A 28 -3.39 -12.05 1.00
C MET A 28 -3.42 -12.95 -0.26
N LEU A 29 -2.32 -13.02 -1.00
CA LEU A 29 -2.20 -13.85 -2.20
C LEU A 29 -2.10 -15.35 -1.87
N ILE A 30 -1.35 -15.71 -0.83
CA ILE A 30 -1.12 -17.11 -0.43
C ILE A 30 -2.23 -17.57 0.53
N MET A 31 -2.64 -16.71 1.46
CA MET A 31 -3.59 -16.99 2.53
C MET A 31 -4.71 -15.94 2.55
N PRO A 32 -5.63 -15.96 1.59
CA PRO A 32 -6.74 -14.99 1.51
C PRO A 32 -7.66 -15.02 2.74
N ASP A 33 -7.76 -16.17 3.41
CA ASP A 33 -8.54 -16.33 4.66
C ASP A 33 -8.05 -15.46 5.82
N VAL A 34 -6.84 -14.90 5.74
CA VAL A 34 -6.35 -13.97 6.75
C VAL A 34 -7.26 -12.75 6.87
N VAL A 35 -7.84 -12.27 5.76
CA VAL A 35 -8.77 -11.13 5.75
C VAL A 35 -9.99 -11.43 6.62
N ARG A 36 -10.68 -12.55 6.35
CA ARG A 36 -11.87 -12.92 7.13
C ARG A 36 -11.53 -13.15 8.60
N ASN A 37 -10.38 -13.74 8.89
CA ASN A 37 -9.99 -14.06 10.27
C ASN A 37 -9.70 -12.79 11.07
N ILE A 38 -9.08 -11.77 10.45
CA ILE A 38 -8.81 -10.47 11.09
C ILE A 38 -10.10 -9.69 11.31
N TYR A 39 -10.97 -9.63 10.31
CA TYR A 39 -12.20 -8.82 10.37
C TYR A 39 -13.42 -9.58 10.93
N MET A 40 -13.24 -10.84 11.33
CA MET A 40 -14.32 -11.74 11.77
C MET A 40 -15.48 -11.81 10.77
N GLU A 41 -15.16 -11.82 9.47
CA GLU A 41 -16.17 -11.86 8.40
C GLU A 41 -16.65 -13.29 8.12
N PRO A 42 -17.86 -13.45 7.55
CA PRO A 42 -18.36 -14.74 7.10
C PRO A 42 -17.41 -15.45 6.13
N ALA A 43 -17.60 -16.77 5.98
CA ALA A 43 -16.83 -17.53 4.99
C ALA A 43 -17.11 -17.01 3.57
N PHE A 44 -16.06 -16.96 2.76
CA PHE A 44 -16.17 -16.51 1.37
C PHE A 44 -17.20 -17.32 0.60
N VAL A 45 -18.06 -16.64 -0.16
CA VAL A 45 -19.06 -17.28 -1.03
C VAL A 45 -18.68 -17.07 -2.49
N GLY A 46 -18.58 -18.16 -3.25
CA GLY A 46 -18.27 -18.08 -4.68
C GLY A 46 -16.81 -17.75 -4.97
N ARG A 47 -16.54 -16.56 -5.53
CA ARG A 47 -15.20 -16.17 -6.07
C ARG A 47 -14.51 -15.05 -5.29
N GLU A 48 -15.00 -14.72 -4.10
CA GLU A 48 -14.44 -13.70 -3.22
C GLU A 48 -12.98 -13.97 -2.87
N GLU A 49 -12.61 -15.23 -2.67
CA GLU A 49 -11.22 -15.64 -2.43
C GLU A 49 -10.29 -15.20 -3.58
N GLY A 50 -10.74 -15.36 -4.83
CA GLY A 50 -10.01 -14.91 -6.00
C GLY A 50 -9.84 -13.39 -6.04
N LEU A 51 -10.85 -12.63 -5.62
CA LEU A 51 -10.77 -11.17 -5.52
C LEU A 51 -9.75 -10.75 -4.46
N VAL A 52 -9.75 -11.38 -3.28
CA VAL A 52 -8.76 -11.10 -2.23
C VAL A 52 -7.34 -11.38 -2.71
N ARG A 53 -7.14 -12.49 -3.44
CA ARG A 53 -5.84 -12.80 -4.07
C ARG A 53 -5.43 -11.77 -5.10
N LEU A 54 -6.35 -11.28 -5.94
CA LEU A 54 -6.08 -10.21 -6.89
C LEU A 54 -5.71 -8.90 -6.20
N VAL A 55 -6.40 -8.55 -5.11
CA VAL A 55 -6.03 -7.40 -4.25
C VAL A 55 -4.64 -7.61 -3.67
N GLY A 56 -4.33 -8.80 -3.16
CA GLY A 56 -3.01 -9.16 -2.66
C GLY A 56 -1.91 -9.01 -3.72
N MET A 57 -2.17 -9.47 -4.94
CA MET A 57 -1.25 -9.28 -6.08
C MET A 57 -1.03 -7.81 -6.40
N MET A 58 -2.09 -6.99 -6.46
CA MET A 58 -1.97 -5.55 -6.70
C MET A 58 -1.15 -4.86 -5.61
N LEU A 59 -1.39 -5.18 -4.33
CA LEU A 59 -0.60 -4.66 -3.22
C LEU A 59 0.87 -5.06 -3.31
N ALA A 60 1.17 -6.29 -3.72
CA ALA A 60 2.55 -6.73 -3.91
C ALA A 60 3.24 -5.96 -5.04
N ILE A 61 2.55 -5.73 -6.16
CA ILE A 61 3.07 -4.93 -7.29
C ILE A 61 3.33 -3.48 -6.86
N VAL A 62 2.39 -2.86 -6.15
CA VAL A 62 2.58 -1.51 -5.59
C VAL A 62 3.76 -1.48 -4.62
N GLY A 63 3.90 -2.50 -3.77
CA GLY A 63 5.03 -2.65 -2.87
C GLY A 63 6.38 -2.71 -3.60
N CYS A 64 6.46 -3.42 -4.73
CA CYS A 64 7.63 -3.42 -5.59
C CYS A 64 7.92 -2.00 -6.11
N PHE A 65 6.92 -1.27 -6.61
CA PHE A 65 7.10 0.10 -7.07
C PHE A 65 7.61 1.03 -5.97
N TYR A 66 7.12 0.92 -4.74
CA TYR A 66 7.61 1.72 -3.62
C TYR A 66 9.02 1.30 -3.17
N PHE A 67 9.33 0.01 -3.21
CA PHE A 67 10.66 -0.48 -2.86
C PHE A 67 11.73 0.03 -3.84
N PHE A 68 11.52 -0.20 -5.14
CA PHE A 68 12.45 0.22 -6.19
C PHE A 68 12.43 1.74 -6.39
N GLY A 69 11.24 2.36 -6.37
CA GLY A 69 11.05 3.81 -6.48
C GLY A 69 11.62 4.59 -5.29
N GLY A 70 11.54 4.03 -4.08
CA GLY A 70 12.23 4.57 -2.93
C GLY A 70 13.75 4.47 -3.10
N ARG A 71 14.28 3.32 -3.53
CA ARG A 71 15.73 3.12 -3.69
C ARG A 71 16.38 3.92 -4.81
N SER A 72 15.62 4.33 -5.82
CA SER A 72 16.16 5.19 -6.88
C SER A 72 16.46 6.61 -6.42
N GLY A 73 15.96 7.02 -5.23
CA GLY A 73 16.16 8.36 -4.70
C GLY A 73 15.44 9.47 -5.48
N ALA A 74 14.64 9.11 -6.49
CA ALA A 74 13.93 10.07 -7.32
C ALA A 74 12.75 10.70 -6.55
N LYS A 75 12.92 11.97 -6.15
CA LYS A 75 11.90 12.73 -5.41
C LYS A 75 10.54 12.75 -6.14
N GLN A 76 10.53 12.73 -7.47
CA GLN A 76 9.32 12.70 -8.30
C GLN A 76 8.51 11.42 -8.10
N ILE A 77 9.17 10.28 -7.93
CA ILE A 77 8.48 8.99 -7.71
C ILE A 77 7.83 8.97 -6.34
N VAL A 78 8.53 9.49 -5.32
CA VAL A 78 7.98 9.62 -3.96
C VAL A 78 6.78 10.58 -3.96
N ALA A 79 6.88 11.73 -4.65
CA ALA A 79 5.80 12.70 -4.75
C ALA A 79 4.56 12.13 -5.47
N ALA A 80 4.76 11.40 -6.58
CA ALA A 80 3.68 10.74 -7.31
C ALA A 80 3.00 9.66 -6.44
N ALA A 81 3.77 8.87 -5.69
CA ALA A 81 3.24 7.88 -4.76
C ALA A 81 2.41 8.52 -3.64
N ILE A 82 2.82 9.68 -3.10
CA ILE A 82 2.02 10.40 -2.10
C ILE A 82 0.67 10.83 -2.68
N LEU A 83 0.66 11.38 -3.90
CA LEU A 83 -0.57 11.84 -4.56
C LEU A 83 -1.53 10.67 -4.82
N ASP A 84 -1.02 9.56 -5.35
CA ASP A 84 -1.78 8.33 -5.60
C ASP A 84 -2.47 7.82 -4.33
N ARG A 85 -1.72 7.72 -3.23
CA ARG A 85 -2.21 7.19 -1.95
C ARG A 85 -3.22 8.09 -1.24
N ILE A 86 -3.13 9.41 -1.42
CA ILE A 86 -4.04 10.37 -0.76
C ILE A 86 -5.30 10.59 -1.58
N ILE A 87 -5.21 10.59 -2.91
CA ILE A 87 -6.32 10.98 -3.78
C ILE A 87 -6.92 9.76 -4.46
N ILE A 88 -6.09 9.03 -5.23
CA ILE A 88 -6.58 7.98 -6.14
C ILE A 88 -7.08 6.77 -5.34
N VAL A 89 -6.31 6.31 -4.37
CA VAL A 89 -6.67 5.13 -3.58
C VAL A 89 -8.00 5.34 -2.83
N PRO A 90 -8.20 6.39 -2.01
CA PRO A 90 -9.49 6.61 -1.35
C PRO A 90 -10.64 6.84 -2.34
N ALA A 91 -10.41 7.53 -3.46
CA ALA A 91 -11.43 7.77 -4.47
C ALA A 91 -11.97 6.48 -5.10
N VAL A 92 -11.18 5.40 -5.12
CA VAL A 92 -11.62 4.08 -5.61
C VAL A 92 -12.14 3.20 -4.46
N LEU A 93 -11.43 3.14 -3.33
CA LEU A 93 -11.76 2.21 -2.25
C LEU A 93 -13.03 2.60 -1.49
N VAL A 94 -13.26 3.91 -1.27
CA VAL A 94 -14.43 4.38 -0.50
C VAL A 94 -15.75 4.05 -1.22
N PRO A 95 -15.94 4.35 -2.52
CA PRO A 95 -17.16 3.96 -3.21
C PRO A 95 -17.39 2.45 -3.22
N LEU A 96 -16.34 1.65 -3.44
CA LEU A 96 -16.44 0.18 -3.41
C LEU A 96 -16.85 -0.35 -2.03
N GLY A 97 -16.28 0.22 -0.96
CA GLY A 97 -16.67 -0.11 0.41
C GLY A 97 -18.12 0.27 0.71
N VAL A 98 -18.59 1.43 0.23
CA VAL A 98 -20.00 1.86 0.35
C VAL A 98 -20.95 0.92 -0.41
N LEU A 99 -20.50 0.35 -1.52
CA LEU A 99 -21.24 -0.68 -2.28
C LEU A 99 -21.20 -2.08 -1.62
N GLY A 100 -20.51 -2.23 -0.49
CA GLY A 100 -20.46 -3.47 0.28
C GLY A 100 -19.40 -4.47 -0.21
N VAL A 101 -18.46 -4.05 -1.07
CA VAL A 101 -17.34 -4.90 -1.50
C VAL A 101 -16.27 -4.89 -0.42
N PHE A 102 -16.17 -5.97 0.37
CA PHE A 102 -15.20 -6.10 1.48
C PHE A 102 -15.06 -4.82 2.33
N PRO A 103 -16.16 -4.28 2.88
CA PRO A 103 -16.21 -2.92 3.40
C PRO A 103 -15.16 -2.67 4.48
N HIS A 104 -14.97 -3.61 5.41
CA HIS A 104 -13.99 -3.45 6.48
C HIS A 104 -12.55 -3.43 5.97
N LEU A 105 -12.22 -4.31 5.01
CA LEU A 105 -10.90 -4.34 4.37
C LEU A 105 -10.65 -3.03 3.61
N LEU A 106 -11.59 -2.62 2.75
CA LEU A 106 -11.40 -1.46 1.89
C LEU A 106 -11.35 -0.16 2.69
N PHE A 107 -12.20 0.01 3.70
CA PHE A 107 -12.13 1.19 4.56
C PHE A 107 -10.85 1.24 5.39
N SER A 108 -10.37 0.09 5.88
CA SER A 108 -9.09 0.03 6.60
C SER A 108 -7.93 0.48 5.70
N PHE A 109 -7.88 0.01 4.45
CA PHE A 109 -6.88 0.49 3.49
C PHE A 109 -7.08 1.96 3.10
N ALA A 110 -8.32 2.42 2.93
CA ALA A 110 -8.63 3.81 2.62
C ALA A 110 -8.22 4.80 3.73
N VAL A 111 -7.96 4.32 4.95
CA VAL A 111 -7.45 5.12 6.06
C VAL A 111 -5.95 4.93 6.25
N LEU A 112 -5.48 3.68 6.30
CA LEU A 112 -4.07 3.35 6.57
C LEU A 112 -3.14 3.83 5.44
N ASP A 113 -3.57 3.71 4.18
CA ASP A 113 -2.74 4.07 3.03
C ASP A 113 -2.45 5.58 2.95
N PRO A 114 -3.45 6.48 3.06
CA PRO A 114 -3.18 7.92 3.19
C PRO A 114 -2.37 8.27 4.44
N ALA A 115 -2.61 7.62 5.58
CA ALA A 115 -1.85 7.90 6.81
C ALA A 115 -0.36 7.62 6.63
N LEU A 116 -0.01 6.50 5.99
CA LEU A 116 1.37 6.19 5.64
C LEU A 116 1.95 7.16 4.60
N ALA A 117 1.15 7.65 3.66
CA ALA A 117 1.56 8.65 2.68
C ALA A 117 1.86 10.02 3.32
N ILE A 118 1.04 10.45 4.27
CA ILE A 118 1.27 11.65 5.08
C ILE A 118 2.59 11.53 5.85
N GLY A 119 2.88 10.36 6.42
CA GLY A 119 4.18 10.08 7.05
C GLY A 119 5.35 10.26 6.08
N ALA A 120 5.23 9.78 4.84
CA ALA A 120 6.26 9.97 3.81
C ALA A 120 6.43 11.46 3.44
N TRP A 121 5.33 12.21 3.37
CA TRP A 121 5.35 13.64 3.10
C TRP A 121 6.05 14.46 4.19
N PHE A 122 5.82 14.14 5.48
CA PHE A 122 6.53 14.77 6.59
C PHE A 122 8.05 14.57 6.50
N PHE A 123 8.50 13.36 6.16
CA PHE A 123 9.93 13.12 5.95
C PHE A 123 10.49 13.86 4.73
N LEU A 124 9.70 14.02 3.66
CA LEU A 124 10.11 14.74 2.46
C LEU A 124 10.24 16.26 2.71
N GLN A 125 9.33 16.85 3.51
CA GLN A 125 9.43 18.26 3.88
C GLN A 125 10.66 18.56 4.75
N ASN A 126 10.98 17.67 5.69
CA ASN A 126 12.14 17.83 6.59
C ASN A 126 13.51 17.63 5.89
N GLU A 127 13.53 17.42 4.57
CA GLU A 127 14.74 17.24 3.76
C GLU A 127 15.03 18.38 2.79
N ASN A 128 14.08 19.29 2.60
CA ASN A 128 14.26 20.52 1.82
C ASN A 128 14.60 21.68 2.76
#